data_AF-A0A9R1GAF9-F1
#
_entry.id   AF-A0A9R1GAF9-F1
#
_cell.length_a   1.000
_cell.length_b   1.000
_cell.length_c   1.000
_cell.angle_alpha   90.00
_cell.angle_beta   90.00
_cell.angle_gamma   90.00
#
_symmetry.space_group_name_H-M   'P 1'
#
loop_
_entity.id
_entity.type
_entity.pdbx_description
1 polymer ?
#
loop_
_entity_poly.entity_id
_entity_poly.type
_entity_poly.pdbx_seq_one_letter_code
_entity_poly.pdbx_strand_id
1 'polypeptide(L)'
;MRPPQRLLHGRVPCPAHGLAPDPRRQGYPGTRPRQPPRWPLDVTLPDTFLGMATLTRLYLGPWKFPDTAGLPSATCFRNLCELGLCNVIMESRDLDFVLDRSPVLETLCLEGNLFRLCLRLVSQSLRCVQIIVCFLEEIFVVNAPRLERLIQSEGCTPNGTCNKVKIGHAPKLHLLGYLELDQRHILEVGNTIIKAGTGVSPSTMVPSVGILALEVRFEVRNDSKMVPDVLRCFPNVETLHIKSGKTDQSTGKLNLKSWHESGTIECIRSRIKLLVFHDF
;
A
#
# COMPACT_ATOMS: atom_id res chain seq x y z
N MET A 1 -23.12 -26.87 -2.86
CA MET A 1 -22.18 -25.76 -2.59
C MET A 1 -20.80 -26.36 -2.35
N ARG A 2 -19.81 -26.04 -3.18
CA ARG A 2 -18.43 -26.52 -3.06
C ARG A 2 -17.55 -25.42 -2.45
N PRO A 3 -16.57 -25.75 -1.60
CA PRO A 3 -15.65 -24.77 -1.03
C PRO A 3 -14.62 -24.30 -2.07
N PRO A 4 -14.07 -23.08 -1.97
CA PRO A 4 -13.02 -22.61 -2.87
C PRO A 4 -11.71 -23.33 -2.58
N GLN A 5 -11.05 -23.77 -3.65
CA GLN A 5 -9.79 -24.50 -3.63
C GLN A 5 -8.63 -23.57 -3.22
N ARG A 6 -7.76 -24.08 -2.33
CA ARG A 6 -6.48 -23.47 -1.97
C ARG A 6 -5.58 -23.38 -3.21
N LEU A 7 -5.17 -22.17 -3.60
CA LEU A 7 -4.07 -21.97 -4.53
C LEU A 7 -2.75 -22.22 -3.78
N LEU A 8 -2.09 -23.31 -4.15
CA LEU A 8 -0.75 -23.66 -3.71
C LEU A 8 0.26 -22.64 -4.26
N HIS A 9 1.03 -22.03 -3.37
CA HIS A 9 2.17 -21.18 -3.71
C HIS A 9 3.22 -21.97 -4.53
N GLY A 10 3.27 -21.72 -5.83
CA GLY A 10 4.44 -22.03 -6.65
C GLY A 10 5.52 -20.97 -6.41
N ARG A 11 6.63 -21.35 -5.77
CA ARG A 11 7.85 -20.52 -5.68
C ARG A 11 8.35 -20.22 -7.10
N VAL A 12 8.44 -18.94 -7.45
CA VAL A 12 9.25 -18.49 -8.59
C VAL A 12 10.68 -18.30 -8.09
N PRO A 13 11.70 -18.99 -8.64
CA PRO A 13 13.09 -18.78 -8.24
C PRO A 13 13.61 -17.43 -8.78
N CYS A 14 14.30 -16.66 -7.92
CA CYS A 14 15.08 -15.50 -8.33
C CYS A 14 16.21 -15.92 -9.30
N PRO A 15 16.51 -15.16 -10.37
CA PRO A 15 17.66 -15.46 -11.22
C PRO A 15 18.96 -15.17 -10.48
N ALA A 16 19.83 -16.17 -10.37
CA ALA A 16 21.19 -16.01 -9.87
C ALA A 16 22.01 -15.12 -10.82
N HIS A 17 22.84 -14.23 -10.24
CA HIS A 17 23.86 -13.47 -10.95
C HIS A 17 24.86 -14.43 -11.62
N GLY A 18 24.73 -14.62 -12.93
CA GLY A 18 25.68 -15.33 -13.78
C GLY A 18 26.66 -14.34 -14.41
N LEU A 19 27.95 -14.56 -14.17
CA LEU A 19 29.08 -13.93 -14.83
C LEU A 19 28.92 -13.94 -16.36
N ALA A 20 29.28 -12.82 -17.01
CA ALA A 20 29.24 -12.67 -18.46
C ALA A 20 30.11 -13.71 -19.19
N PRO A 21 29.66 -14.33 -20.31
CA PRO A 21 30.50 -15.20 -21.11
C PRO A 21 31.34 -14.43 -22.14
N ASP A 22 32.57 -14.92 -22.32
CA ASP A 22 33.64 -14.52 -23.24
C ASP A 22 33.21 -14.46 -24.73
N PRO A 23 33.48 -13.36 -25.47
CA PRO A 23 32.98 -13.16 -26.82
C PRO A 23 33.89 -13.79 -27.89
N ARG A 24 34.18 -15.10 -27.84
CA ARG A 24 34.85 -15.80 -28.96
C ARG A 24 34.51 -17.29 -29.08
N ARG A 25 33.32 -17.64 -29.60
CA ARG A 25 33.14 -18.88 -30.40
C ARG A 25 32.09 -18.69 -31.50
N GLN A 26 32.45 -19.19 -32.68
CA GLN A 26 31.85 -18.98 -34.00
C GLN A 26 30.58 -19.81 -34.26
N GLY A 27 29.64 -19.18 -34.97
CA GLY A 27 28.79 -19.67 -36.08
C GLY A 27 28.14 -21.07 -36.05
N TYR A 28 26.80 -21.08 -35.98
CA TYR A 28 25.94 -22.05 -36.67
C TYR A 28 24.82 -21.29 -37.41
N PRO A 29 24.52 -21.57 -38.69
CA PRO A 29 23.46 -20.88 -39.43
C PRO A 29 22.11 -21.57 -39.24
N GLY A 30 21.02 -20.78 -39.14
CA GLY A 30 19.70 -21.29 -39.50
C GLY A 30 18.63 -21.40 -38.42
N THR A 31 18.62 -20.56 -37.40
CA THR A 31 17.39 -20.30 -36.62
C THR A 31 17.23 -18.81 -36.42
N ARG A 32 16.18 -18.21 -37.00
CA ARG A 32 15.73 -16.87 -36.60
C ARG A 32 15.62 -16.90 -35.06
N PRO A 33 16.21 -15.93 -34.33
CA PRO A 33 15.95 -15.85 -32.90
C PRO A 33 14.43 -15.79 -32.76
N ARG A 34 13.85 -16.79 -32.07
CA ARG A 34 12.46 -16.70 -31.65
C ARG A 34 12.40 -15.39 -30.87
N GLN A 35 11.67 -14.41 -31.40
CA GLN A 35 11.41 -13.20 -30.66
C GLN A 35 10.89 -13.66 -29.30
N PRO A 36 11.51 -13.22 -28.20
CA PRO A 36 10.96 -13.55 -26.91
C PRO A 36 9.51 -13.04 -26.90
N PRO A 37 8.56 -13.78 -26.30
CA PRO A 37 7.16 -13.35 -26.28
C PRO A 37 7.15 -11.90 -25.81
N ARG A 38 6.60 -10.97 -26.62
CA ARG A 38 6.46 -9.57 -26.21
C ARG A 38 5.71 -9.58 -24.89
N TRP A 39 6.39 -9.21 -23.81
CA TRP A 39 5.74 -9.09 -22.52
C TRP A 39 4.57 -8.09 -22.69
N PRO A 40 3.42 -8.29 -22.03
CA PRO A 40 2.27 -7.38 -22.15
C PRO A 40 2.60 -5.90 -21.90
N LEU A 41 3.74 -5.64 -21.26
CA LEU A 41 4.31 -4.33 -20.98
C LEU A 41 4.62 -3.48 -22.23
N ASP A 42 4.74 -4.10 -23.41
CA ASP A 42 4.99 -3.38 -24.69
C ASP A 42 3.70 -2.89 -25.38
N VAL A 43 2.52 -3.22 -24.85
CA VAL A 43 1.23 -2.83 -25.45
C VAL A 43 0.55 -1.77 -24.59
N THR A 44 0.43 -0.57 -25.14
CA THR A 44 -0.34 0.52 -24.53
C THR A 44 -1.83 0.23 -24.70
N LEU A 45 -2.58 0.36 -23.61
CA LEU A 45 -4.04 0.25 -23.63
C LEU A 45 -4.62 1.43 -24.44
N PRO A 46 -5.54 1.20 -25.40
CA PRO A 46 -6.11 2.28 -26.21
C PRO A 46 -6.79 3.33 -25.34
N ASP A 47 -6.56 4.62 -25.56
CA ASP A 47 -7.18 5.71 -24.79
C ASP A 47 -8.70 5.82 -24.95
N THR A 48 -9.29 5.14 -25.94
CA THR A 48 -10.74 5.16 -26.23
C THR A 48 -11.65 4.78 -25.06
N PHE A 49 -11.18 4.01 -24.07
CA PHE A 49 -11.99 3.72 -22.87
C PHE A 49 -12.05 4.91 -21.89
N LEU A 50 -11.11 5.84 -21.99
CA LEU A 50 -11.05 7.06 -21.19
C LEU A 50 -12.20 7.98 -21.61
N GLY A 51 -13.21 8.10 -20.76
CA GLY A 51 -14.40 8.90 -21.06
C GLY A 51 -15.64 8.09 -21.46
N MET A 52 -15.58 6.76 -21.44
CA MET A 52 -16.76 5.92 -21.59
C MET A 52 -17.77 6.20 -20.46
N ALA A 53 -18.89 6.84 -20.81
CA ALA A 53 -19.91 7.20 -19.83
C ALA A 53 -20.58 5.98 -19.17
N THR A 54 -20.55 4.81 -19.80
CA THR A 54 -21.15 3.58 -19.26
C THR A 54 -20.21 2.81 -18.31
N LEU A 55 -18.93 3.18 -18.26
CA LEU A 55 -17.93 2.45 -17.49
C LEU A 55 -18.12 2.70 -16.00
N THR A 56 -18.56 1.66 -15.28
CA THR A 56 -18.79 1.71 -13.82
C THR A 56 -17.71 1.00 -13.03
N ARG A 57 -17.06 0.01 -13.64
CA ARG A 57 -15.97 -0.76 -13.03
C ARG A 57 -14.89 -0.97 -14.07
N LEU A 58 -13.64 -0.75 -13.69
CA LEU A 58 -12.49 -0.96 -14.56
C LEU A 58 -11.45 -1.78 -13.80
N TYR A 59 -11.14 -2.96 -14.34
CA TYR A 59 -10.07 -3.82 -13.83
C TYR A 59 -9.05 -4.01 -14.94
N LEU A 60 -7.83 -3.51 -14.71
CA LEU A 60 -6.74 -3.62 -15.65
C LEU A 60 -5.71 -4.61 -15.10
N GLY A 61 -5.28 -5.52 -15.98
CA GLY A 61 -4.15 -6.41 -15.73
C GLY A 61 -2.84 -5.83 -16.26
N PRO A 62 -1.86 -6.69 -16.60
CA PRO A 62 -0.57 -6.25 -17.10
C PRO A 62 -0.68 -5.47 -18.42
N TRP A 63 -0.65 -4.14 -18.34
CA TRP A 63 -0.76 -3.21 -19.47
C TRP A 63 0.06 -1.96 -19.20
N LYS A 64 0.46 -1.26 -20.26
CA LYS A 64 0.91 0.12 -20.13
C LYS A 64 -0.31 1.05 -20.21
N PHE A 65 -0.51 1.84 -19.16
CA PHE A 65 -1.58 2.82 -19.09
C PHE A 65 -1.31 3.94 -20.12
N PRO A 66 -2.35 4.44 -20.82
CA PRO A 66 -2.20 5.52 -21.79
C PRO A 66 -1.72 6.80 -21.09
N ASP A 67 -0.85 7.57 -21.77
CA ASP A 67 -0.39 8.86 -21.28
C ASP A 67 -1.57 9.83 -21.17
N THR A 68 -1.78 10.38 -19.98
CA THR A 68 -2.92 11.28 -19.71
C THR A 68 -2.67 12.72 -20.12
N ALA A 69 -1.43 13.12 -20.42
CA ALA A 69 -1.08 14.51 -20.70
C ALA A 69 -1.70 15.09 -21.98
N GLY A 70 -1.98 14.23 -22.96
CA GLY A 70 -2.58 14.62 -24.25
C GLY A 70 -4.11 14.56 -24.27
N LEU A 71 -4.76 14.15 -23.18
CA LEU A 71 -6.19 13.90 -23.18
C LEU A 71 -7.01 15.19 -23.17
N PRO A 72 -8.16 15.22 -23.87
CA PRO A 72 -9.08 16.35 -23.79
C PRO A 72 -9.46 16.69 -22.34
N SER A 73 -9.58 17.98 -22.04
CA SER A 73 -9.97 18.45 -20.70
C SER A 73 -11.36 17.98 -20.27
N ALA A 74 -12.21 17.57 -21.22
CA ALA A 74 -13.53 17.02 -20.99
C ALA A 74 -13.53 15.51 -20.64
N THR A 75 -12.40 14.83 -20.79
CA THR A 75 -12.28 13.40 -20.47
C THR A 75 -12.58 13.16 -18.99
N CYS A 76 -13.57 12.31 -18.73
CA CYS A 76 -14.04 12.04 -17.38
C CYS A 76 -14.71 10.66 -17.28
N PHE A 77 -14.39 9.94 -16.21
CA PHE A 77 -15.03 8.68 -15.86
C PHE A 77 -16.24 8.94 -14.98
N ARG A 78 -17.30 9.49 -15.59
CA ARG A 78 -18.48 10.01 -14.87
C ARG A 78 -19.13 9.00 -13.93
N ASN A 79 -19.12 7.73 -14.32
CA ASN A 79 -19.83 6.66 -13.62
C ASN A 79 -18.90 5.61 -13.00
N LEU A 80 -17.57 5.80 -13.08
CA LEU A 80 -16.61 4.83 -12.57
C LEU A 80 -16.62 4.83 -11.04
N CYS A 81 -17.09 3.73 -10.48
CA CYS A 81 -17.26 3.49 -9.06
C CYS A 81 -16.14 2.59 -8.48
N GLU A 82 -15.59 1.69 -9.29
CA GLU A 82 -14.54 0.76 -8.86
C GLU A 82 -13.39 0.72 -9.87
N LEU A 83 -12.17 0.87 -9.38
CA LEU A 83 -10.94 0.80 -10.17
C LEU A 83 -9.99 -0.21 -9.54
N GLY A 84 -9.61 -1.24 -10.30
CA GLY A 84 -8.58 -2.20 -9.94
C GLY A 84 -7.43 -2.17 -10.94
N LEU A 85 -6.20 -2.02 -10.47
CA LEU A 85 -5.00 -1.96 -11.30
C LEU A 85 -4.01 -3.02 -10.83
N CYS A 86 -3.80 -4.06 -11.64
CA CYS A 86 -2.92 -5.18 -11.35
C CYS A 86 -1.74 -5.20 -12.33
N ASN A 87 -0.52 -4.98 -11.85
CA ASN A 87 0.71 -4.95 -12.67
C ASN A 87 0.66 -3.94 -13.85
N VAL A 88 0.04 -2.79 -13.65
CA VAL A 88 -0.11 -1.74 -14.67
C VAL A 88 1.09 -0.80 -14.63
N ILE A 89 1.73 -0.57 -15.78
CA ILE A 89 2.75 0.48 -15.92
C ILE A 89 2.03 1.83 -16.07
N MET A 90 2.22 2.73 -15.11
CA MET A 90 1.72 4.10 -15.18
C MET A 90 2.61 5.05 -14.37
N GLU A 91 2.44 6.36 -14.56
CA GLU A 91 3.09 7.37 -13.73
C GLU A 91 2.12 7.92 -12.67
N SER A 92 2.64 8.52 -11.60
CA SER A 92 1.83 9.11 -10.53
C SER A 92 0.82 10.13 -11.06
N ARG A 93 1.20 10.92 -12.08
CA ARG A 93 0.31 11.90 -12.71
C ARG A 93 -0.89 11.26 -13.39
N ASP A 94 -0.75 10.06 -13.95
CA ASP A 94 -1.85 9.37 -14.61
C ASP A 94 -2.86 8.86 -13.57
N LEU A 95 -2.38 8.42 -12.41
CA LEU A 95 -3.24 7.99 -11.31
C LEU A 95 -3.98 9.17 -10.69
N ASP A 96 -3.27 10.27 -10.44
CA ASP A 96 -3.86 11.53 -9.98
C ASP A 96 -4.95 12.00 -10.97
N PHE A 97 -4.68 11.94 -12.27
CA PHE A 97 -5.68 12.27 -13.30
C PHE A 97 -6.92 11.38 -13.20
N VAL A 98 -6.77 10.05 -13.07
CA VAL A 98 -7.92 9.14 -12.96
C VAL A 98 -8.72 9.43 -11.70
N LEU A 99 -8.07 9.68 -10.56
CA LEU A 99 -8.75 10.01 -9.30
C LEU A 99 -9.53 11.33 -9.41
N ASP A 100 -8.91 12.38 -9.96
CA ASP A 100 -9.53 13.70 -10.16
C ASP A 100 -10.72 13.64 -11.14
N ARG A 101 -10.64 12.75 -12.13
CA ARG A 101 -11.63 12.60 -13.21
C ARG A 101 -12.68 11.53 -12.95
N SER A 102 -12.72 10.95 -11.75
CA SER A 102 -13.70 9.93 -11.35
C SER A 102 -14.53 10.38 -10.14
N PRO A 103 -15.54 11.25 -10.35
CA PRO A 103 -16.25 11.90 -9.25
C PRO A 103 -17.06 10.95 -8.37
N VAL A 104 -17.35 9.74 -8.82
CA VAL A 104 -18.14 8.73 -8.09
C VAL A 104 -17.32 7.49 -7.69
N LEU A 105 -15.99 7.54 -7.81
CA LEU A 105 -15.12 6.41 -7.47
C LEU A 105 -15.16 6.12 -5.97
N GLU A 106 -15.69 4.96 -5.59
CA GLU A 106 -15.78 4.52 -4.20
C GLU A 106 -14.63 3.59 -3.80
N THR A 107 -14.13 2.77 -4.73
CA THR A 107 -13.12 1.74 -4.44
C THR A 107 -11.93 1.82 -5.39
N LEU A 108 -10.72 1.88 -4.82
CA LEU A 108 -9.46 1.75 -5.51
C LEU A 108 -8.71 0.51 -5.00
N CYS A 109 -8.30 -0.36 -5.92
CA CYS A 109 -7.41 -1.49 -5.63
C CYS A 109 -6.15 -1.40 -6.50
N LEU A 110 -4.99 -1.43 -5.87
CA LEU A 110 -3.69 -1.50 -6.51
C LEU A 110 -3.05 -2.83 -6.13
N GLU A 111 -2.66 -3.64 -7.12
CA GLU A 111 -2.05 -4.95 -6.90
C GLU A 111 -0.79 -5.15 -7.74
N GLY A 112 0.31 -5.60 -7.14
CA GLY A 112 1.52 -6.02 -7.87
C GLY A 112 2.24 -4.90 -8.64
N ASN A 113 1.85 -3.63 -8.46
CA ASN A 113 2.48 -2.51 -9.15
C ASN A 113 3.85 -2.21 -8.52
N LEU A 114 4.94 -2.55 -9.24
CA LEU A 114 6.32 -2.41 -8.76
C LEU A 114 6.99 -1.09 -9.18
N PHE A 115 6.22 -0.13 -9.70
CA PHE A 115 6.72 1.18 -10.15
C PHE A 115 6.71 2.18 -8.98
N ARG A 116 7.68 3.11 -8.96
CA ARG A 116 7.76 4.20 -7.98
C ARG A 116 6.60 5.19 -8.15
N LEU A 117 5.47 4.86 -7.55
CA LEU A 117 4.28 5.69 -7.55
C LEU A 117 4.18 6.47 -6.24
N CYS A 118 3.74 7.72 -6.36
CA CYS A 118 3.27 8.55 -5.27
C CYS A 118 1.75 8.56 -5.33
N LEU A 119 1.08 8.00 -4.32
CA LEU A 119 -0.37 7.94 -4.27
C LEU A 119 -0.92 9.15 -3.51
N ARG A 120 -1.55 10.09 -4.22
CA ARG A 120 -2.18 11.26 -3.61
C ARG A 120 -3.69 11.13 -3.63
N LEU A 121 -4.28 10.84 -2.48
CA LEU A 121 -5.72 10.67 -2.34
C LEU A 121 -6.39 12.03 -2.14
N VAL A 122 -6.86 12.60 -3.24
CA VAL A 122 -7.77 13.75 -3.30
C VAL A 122 -9.07 13.26 -3.93
N SER A 123 -10.07 12.89 -3.12
CA SER A 123 -11.34 12.40 -3.66
C SER A 123 -12.49 12.62 -2.69
N GLN A 124 -13.61 13.11 -3.22
CA GLN A 124 -14.83 13.36 -2.45
C GLN A 124 -15.75 12.13 -2.34
N SER A 125 -15.46 11.06 -3.10
CA SER A 125 -16.28 9.86 -3.21
C SER A 125 -15.60 8.60 -2.68
N LEU A 126 -14.26 8.57 -2.65
CA LEU A 126 -13.50 7.37 -2.30
C LEU A 126 -13.77 6.92 -0.85
N ARG A 127 -14.09 5.64 -0.69
CA ARG A 127 -14.43 4.99 0.58
C ARG A 127 -13.45 3.90 0.96
N CYS A 128 -12.88 3.21 -0.02
CA CYS A 128 -11.96 2.10 0.23
C CYS A 128 -10.74 2.17 -0.71
N VAL A 129 -9.56 2.08 -0.12
CA VAL A 129 -8.29 1.92 -0.84
C VAL A 129 -7.61 0.66 -0.36
N GLN A 130 -7.26 -0.22 -1.31
CA GLN A 130 -6.53 -1.44 -1.07
C GLN A 130 -5.24 -1.42 -1.90
N ILE A 131 -4.12 -1.70 -1.25
CA ILE A 131 -2.79 -1.70 -1.83
C ILE A 131 -2.16 -3.03 -1.45
N ILE A 132 -1.89 -3.86 -2.44
CA ILE A 132 -1.48 -5.26 -2.25
C ILE A 132 -0.20 -5.47 -3.05
N VAL A 133 0.90 -5.89 -2.42
CA VAL A 133 2.14 -6.27 -3.15
C VAL A 133 2.62 -5.13 -4.09
N CYS A 134 2.41 -3.88 -3.69
CA CYS A 134 2.81 -2.70 -4.47
C CYS A 134 4.03 -2.02 -3.85
N PHE A 135 4.79 -1.34 -4.69
CA PHE A 135 5.90 -0.49 -4.30
C PHE A 135 5.49 0.98 -4.41
N LEU A 136 5.03 1.59 -3.32
CA LEU A 136 4.65 3.00 -3.27
C LEU A 136 5.64 3.77 -2.40
N GLU A 137 6.32 4.77 -2.95
CA GLU A 137 7.26 5.59 -2.18
C GLU A 137 6.50 6.40 -1.11
N GLU A 138 5.37 6.99 -1.50
CA GLU A 138 4.58 7.83 -0.60
C GLU A 138 3.07 7.64 -0.82
N ILE A 139 2.32 7.60 0.28
CA ILE A 139 0.86 7.59 0.33
C ILE A 139 0.41 8.82 1.10
N PHE A 140 -0.22 9.76 0.40
CA PHE A 140 -0.75 10.99 0.96
C PHE A 140 -2.26 10.97 0.96
N VAL A 141 -2.88 10.86 2.14
CA VAL A 141 -4.31 11.13 2.31
C VAL A 141 -4.50 12.63 2.44
N VAL A 142 -4.55 13.35 1.31
CA VAL A 142 -4.58 14.82 1.31
C VAL A 142 -5.95 15.33 1.75
N ASN A 143 -7.00 14.97 1.02
CA ASN A 143 -8.38 15.35 1.31
C ASN A 143 -9.34 14.27 0.80
N ALA A 144 -9.75 13.38 1.70
CA ALA A 144 -10.63 12.25 1.38
C ALA A 144 -11.72 12.09 2.46
N PRO A 145 -12.73 12.98 2.48
CA PRO A 145 -13.68 13.07 3.60
C PRO A 145 -14.62 11.87 3.73
N ARG A 146 -14.71 11.04 2.69
CA ARG A 146 -15.50 9.79 2.68
C ARG A 146 -14.68 8.53 2.85
N LEU A 147 -13.35 8.63 2.96
CA LEU A 147 -12.48 7.46 3.07
C LEU A 147 -12.77 6.75 4.39
N GLU A 148 -13.22 5.50 4.33
CA GLU A 148 -13.54 4.66 5.47
C GLU A 148 -12.42 3.67 5.77
N ARG A 149 -11.74 3.19 4.71
CA ARG A 149 -10.78 2.08 4.78
C ARG A 149 -9.54 2.35 3.93
N LEU A 150 -8.37 2.31 4.55
CA LEU A 150 -7.08 2.29 3.88
C LEU A 150 -6.34 1.01 4.30
N ILE A 151 -6.14 0.11 3.35
CA ILE A 151 -5.55 -1.21 3.57
C ILE A 151 -4.31 -1.36 2.69
N GLN A 152 -3.17 -1.61 3.31
CA GLN A 152 -1.90 -1.95 2.73
C GLN A 152 -1.55 -3.36 3.19
N SER A 153 -1.46 -4.31 2.27
CA SER A 153 -1.09 -5.69 2.55
C SER A 153 0.19 -6.02 1.79
N GLU A 154 1.16 -6.58 2.51
CA GLU A 154 2.40 -7.12 1.92
C GLU A 154 3.15 -6.08 1.07
N GLY A 155 3.80 -5.11 1.73
CA GLY A 155 4.67 -4.16 1.04
C GLY A 155 5.83 -4.88 0.36
N CYS A 156 6.00 -4.68 -0.95
CA CYS A 156 7.24 -5.05 -1.62
C CYS A 156 8.20 -3.88 -1.49
N THR A 157 9.23 -4.01 -0.64
CA THR A 157 10.34 -3.04 -0.59
C THR A 157 11.58 -3.66 -1.24
N PRO A 158 11.62 -3.82 -2.58
CA PRO A 158 12.87 -4.18 -3.24
C PRO A 158 13.85 -3.04 -2.97
N ASN A 159 14.84 -3.31 -2.12
CA ASN A 159 15.96 -2.43 -1.76
C ASN A 159 15.75 -1.46 -0.58
N GLY A 160 14.82 -1.72 0.34
CA GLY A 160 14.82 -1.02 1.64
C GLY A 160 14.48 0.47 1.56
N THR A 161 13.65 0.86 0.60
CA THR A 161 13.16 2.23 0.44
C THR A 161 12.05 2.55 1.46
N CYS A 162 11.98 3.81 1.87
CA CYS A 162 11.04 4.32 2.87
C CYS A 162 9.64 4.45 2.26
N ASN A 163 8.65 3.75 2.81
CA ASN A 163 7.24 4.08 2.51
C ASN A 163 6.77 5.13 3.52
N LYS A 164 6.41 6.30 3.02
CA LYS A 164 5.83 7.36 3.85
C LYS A 164 4.32 7.35 3.74
N VAL A 165 3.63 7.20 4.88
CA VAL A 165 2.17 7.34 4.96
C VAL A 165 1.85 8.64 5.70
N LYS A 166 1.20 9.57 5.02
CA LYS A 166 0.75 10.84 5.61
C LYS A 166 -0.78 10.91 5.62
N ILE A 167 -1.34 11.06 6.82
CA ILE A 167 -2.78 11.21 7.03
C ILE A 167 -3.09 12.69 7.21
N GLY A 168 -3.77 13.28 6.21
CA GLY A 168 -4.35 14.62 6.25
C GLY A 168 -5.84 14.56 6.60
N HIS A 169 -6.70 15.18 5.78
CA HIS A 169 -8.13 15.28 6.09
C HIS A 169 -8.91 14.02 5.66
N ALA A 170 -9.15 13.11 6.60
CA ALA A 170 -9.98 11.91 6.41
C ALA A 170 -10.84 11.58 7.65
N PRO A 171 -11.84 12.42 7.99
CA PRO A 171 -12.65 12.30 9.21
C PRO A 171 -13.45 11.00 9.33
N LYS A 172 -13.70 10.27 8.24
CA LYS A 172 -14.42 8.99 8.25
C LYS A 172 -13.51 7.77 8.27
N LEU A 173 -12.19 7.96 8.31
CA LEU A 173 -11.23 6.85 8.26
C LEU A 173 -11.36 6.02 9.52
N HIS A 174 -11.97 4.85 9.39
CA HIS A 174 -12.29 3.96 10.49
C HIS A 174 -11.35 2.75 10.55
N LEU A 175 -10.89 2.28 9.39
CA LEU A 175 -9.95 1.17 9.29
C LEU A 175 -8.66 1.62 8.63
N LEU A 176 -7.56 1.42 9.34
CA LEU A 176 -6.21 1.60 8.82
C LEU A 176 -5.39 0.33 9.05
N GLY A 177 -4.86 -0.26 8.00
CA GLY A 177 -4.02 -1.46 8.13
C GLY A 177 -3.24 -1.69 6.85
N TYR A 178 -2.29 -2.62 6.78
CA TYR A 178 -1.27 -2.87 7.79
C TYR A 178 -0.21 -1.75 7.69
N LEU A 179 0.03 -1.05 8.79
CA LEU A 179 1.18 -0.15 8.89
C LEU A 179 2.40 -0.97 9.33
N GLU A 180 3.42 -1.00 8.48
CA GLU A 180 4.71 -1.58 8.85
C GLU A 180 5.45 -0.61 9.79
N LEU A 181 5.84 -1.11 10.96
CA LEU A 181 6.55 -0.34 11.97
C LEU A 181 8.04 -0.68 11.92
N ASP A 182 8.79 0.09 11.15
CA ASP A 182 10.25 0.08 11.21
C ASP A 182 10.84 1.49 11.04
N GLN A 183 12.17 1.61 11.13
CA GLN A 183 12.86 2.90 10.97
C GLN A 183 12.79 3.48 9.54
N ARG A 184 12.39 2.67 8.55
CA ARG A 184 12.26 3.07 7.15
C ARG A 184 10.84 3.54 6.84
N HIS A 185 9.84 3.06 7.55
CA HIS A 185 8.44 3.40 7.34
C HIS A 185 8.05 4.59 8.21
N ILE A 186 7.60 5.66 7.56
CA ILE A 186 7.30 6.92 8.23
C ILE A 186 5.78 7.12 8.26
N LEU A 187 5.21 7.14 9.45
CA LEU A 187 3.84 7.62 9.66
C LEU A 187 3.87 9.11 10.01
N GLU A 188 3.16 9.93 9.25
CA GLU A 188 2.94 11.35 9.52
C GLU A 188 1.45 11.61 9.69
N VAL A 189 1.07 12.26 10.79
CA VAL A 189 -0.31 12.70 11.03
C VAL A 189 -0.32 14.21 11.12
N GLY A 190 -1.10 14.86 10.25
CA GLY A 190 -1.06 16.31 10.09
C GLY A 190 0.32 16.77 9.63
N ASN A 191 1.05 17.45 10.51
CA ASN A 191 2.42 17.96 10.26
C ASN A 191 3.47 17.33 11.20
N THR A 192 3.13 16.22 11.86
CA THR A 192 4.01 15.58 12.86
C THR A 192 4.36 14.17 12.43
N ILE A 193 5.66 13.88 12.43
CA ILE A 193 6.19 12.54 12.17
C ILE A 193 6.16 11.74 13.48
N ILE A 194 5.54 10.56 13.43
CA ILE A 194 5.46 9.66 14.57
C ILE A 194 6.74 8.82 14.63
N LYS A 195 7.49 8.98 15.71
CA LYS A 195 8.72 8.25 16.04
C LYS A 195 8.63 7.76 17.48
N ALA A 196 9.56 6.88 17.85
CA ALA A 196 9.70 6.45 19.24
C ALA A 196 9.90 7.66 20.16
N GLY A 197 9.02 7.84 21.15
CA GLY A 197 9.04 8.96 22.10
C GLY A 197 8.41 10.26 21.58
N THR A 198 7.73 10.27 20.43
CA THR A 198 6.97 11.44 19.97
C THR A 198 5.84 11.76 20.94
N GLY A 199 5.82 12.97 21.49
CA GLY A 199 4.70 13.48 22.28
C GLY A 199 3.46 13.66 21.40
N VAL A 200 2.30 13.19 21.87
CA VAL A 200 1.04 13.29 21.13
C VAL A 200 0.34 14.59 21.50
N SER A 201 -0.10 15.34 20.49
CA SER A 201 -0.97 16.51 20.65
C SER A 201 -2.34 16.23 20.02
N PRO A 202 -3.38 17.02 20.33
CA PRO A 202 -4.69 16.83 19.70
C PRO A 202 -4.68 16.88 18.18
N SER A 203 -3.75 17.62 17.58
CA SER A 203 -3.60 17.73 16.12
C SER A 203 -2.94 16.51 15.47
N THR A 204 -2.33 15.62 16.26
CA THR A 204 -1.70 14.38 15.78
C THR A 204 -2.57 13.14 16.02
N MET A 205 -3.79 13.33 16.51
CA MET A 205 -4.74 12.26 16.75
C MET A 205 -5.66 12.06 15.55
N VAL A 206 -5.95 10.80 15.24
CA VAL A 206 -6.97 10.38 14.27
C VAL A 206 -8.03 9.57 15.02
N PRO A 207 -8.93 10.24 15.77
CA PRO A 207 -9.88 9.56 16.65
C PRO A 207 -10.97 8.78 15.90
N SER A 208 -11.08 8.94 14.58
CA SER A 208 -12.04 8.20 13.75
C SER A 208 -11.67 6.72 13.58
N VAL A 209 -10.39 6.36 13.76
CA VAL A 209 -9.91 4.99 13.54
C VAL A 209 -10.31 4.09 14.71
N GLY A 210 -11.20 3.13 14.43
CA GLY A 210 -11.62 2.08 15.36
C GLY A 210 -10.94 0.73 15.12
N ILE A 211 -10.43 0.48 13.91
CA ILE A 211 -9.72 -0.75 13.55
C ILE A 211 -8.32 -0.39 13.05
N LEU A 212 -7.30 -0.88 13.73
CA LEU A 212 -5.90 -0.66 13.38
C LEU A 212 -5.22 -2.01 13.15
N ALA A 213 -4.45 -2.13 12.06
CA ALA A 213 -3.58 -3.26 11.82
C ALA A 213 -2.12 -2.81 11.71
N LEU A 214 -1.24 -3.47 12.46
CA LEU A 214 0.18 -3.17 12.54
C LEU A 214 0.99 -4.41 12.14
N GLU A 215 2.05 -4.22 11.38
CA GLU A 215 3.08 -5.23 11.14
C GLU A 215 4.34 -4.83 11.93
N VAL A 216 4.77 -5.70 12.85
CA VAL A 216 5.79 -5.37 13.86
C VAL A 216 6.86 -6.45 13.88
N ARG A 217 8.14 -6.04 13.77
CA ARG A 217 9.29 -6.93 13.97
C ARG A 217 9.66 -6.98 15.45
N PHE A 218 9.07 -7.90 16.20
CA PHE A 218 9.27 -8.01 17.64
C PHE A 218 10.73 -8.28 18.07
N GLU A 219 11.56 -8.85 17.20
CA GLU A 219 12.99 -9.08 17.47
C GLU A 219 13.85 -7.80 17.32
N VAL A 220 13.26 -6.73 16.79
CA VAL A 220 13.90 -5.42 16.65
C VAL A 220 13.39 -4.51 17.75
N ARG A 221 14.26 -4.22 18.73
CA ARG A 221 13.86 -3.48 19.95
C ARG A 221 13.25 -2.12 19.63
N ASN A 222 13.77 -1.41 18.64
CA ASN A 222 13.29 -0.07 18.28
C ASN A 222 11.89 -0.11 17.64
N ASP A 223 11.61 -1.11 16.81
CA ASP A 223 10.33 -1.27 16.13
C ASP A 223 9.22 -1.55 17.15
N SER A 224 9.49 -2.44 18.11
CA SER A 224 8.55 -2.74 19.19
C SER A 224 8.23 -1.52 20.08
N LYS A 225 9.16 -0.57 20.22
CA LYS A 225 8.96 0.67 20.98
C LYS A 225 8.09 1.69 20.26
N MET A 226 7.88 1.57 18.95
CA MET A 226 7.01 2.48 18.21
C MET A 226 5.52 2.17 18.42
N VAL A 227 5.17 0.93 18.78
CA VAL A 227 3.77 0.51 18.95
C VAL A 227 2.99 1.42 19.90
N PRO A 228 3.48 1.74 21.12
CA PRO A 228 2.78 2.64 22.03
C PRO A 228 2.58 4.04 21.46
N ASP A 229 3.57 4.59 20.75
CA ASP A 229 3.48 5.94 20.17
C ASP A 229 2.48 6.01 19.01
N VAL A 230 2.43 4.97 18.18
CA VAL A 230 1.42 4.82 17.14
C VAL A 230 0.03 4.69 17.76
N LEU A 231 -0.14 3.86 18.79
CA LEU A 231 -1.43 3.67 19.47
C LEU A 231 -1.96 4.96 20.12
N ARG A 232 -1.08 5.82 20.64
CA ARG A 232 -1.48 7.14 21.16
C ARG A 232 -2.09 8.05 20.09
N CYS A 233 -1.75 7.87 18.82
CA CYS A 233 -2.34 8.62 17.71
C CYS A 233 -3.77 8.17 17.37
N PHE A 234 -4.18 6.99 17.83
CA PHE A 234 -5.49 6.40 17.54
C PHE A 234 -6.23 6.07 18.85
N PRO A 235 -6.76 7.08 19.56
CA PRO A 235 -7.29 6.92 20.91
C PRO A 235 -8.55 6.03 21.00
N ASN A 236 -9.29 5.85 19.89
CA ASN A 236 -10.56 5.10 19.87
C ASN A 236 -10.45 3.71 19.24
N VAL A 237 -9.25 3.14 19.13
CA VAL A 237 -9.08 1.78 18.57
C VAL A 237 -9.80 0.76 19.45
N GLU A 238 -10.73 0.03 18.84
CA GLU A 238 -11.48 -1.05 19.47
C GLU A 238 -10.99 -2.44 19.02
N THR A 239 -10.47 -2.54 17.80
CA THR A 239 -9.89 -3.78 17.26
C THR A 239 -8.46 -3.53 16.81
N LEU A 240 -7.52 -4.27 17.39
CA LEU A 240 -6.11 -4.20 17.04
C LEU A 240 -5.67 -5.53 16.42
N HIS A 241 -5.20 -5.48 15.18
CA HIS A 241 -4.51 -6.58 14.52
C HIS A 241 -3.00 -6.38 14.61
N ILE A 242 -2.28 -7.41 15.03
CA ILE A 242 -0.83 -7.43 15.10
C ILE A 242 -0.34 -8.59 14.23
N LYS A 243 0.43 -8.26 13.21
CA LYS A 243 1.12 -9.23 12.37
C LYS A 243 2.61 -9.24 12.71
N SER A 244 3.17 -10.43 12.85
CA SER A 244 4.61 -10.61 13.05
C SER A 244 5.35 -10.38 11.73
N GLY A 245 6.24 -9.39 11.70
CA GLY A 245 7.11 -9.12 10.55
C GLY A 245 8.33 -10.04 10.54
N LYS A 246 8.77 -10.47 9.34
CA LYS A 246 10.00 -11.28 9.19
C LYS A 246 11.25 -10.44 9.45
N THR A 247 12.29 -11.07 10.00
CA THR A 247 13.54 -10.40 10.38
C THR A 247 14.74 -11.30 10.08
N ASP A 248 15.78 -10.74 9.47
CA ASP A 248 17.09 -11.38 9.29
C ASP A 248 18.06 -11.01 10.43
N GLN A 249 17.68 -10.11 11.35
CA GLN A 249 18.53 -9.53 12.38
C GLN A 249 17.80 -9.39 13.72
N SER A 250 18.16 -10.21 14.70
CA SER A 250 17.67 -10.06 16.07
C SER A 250 18.57 -9.11 16.89
N THR A 251 17.96 -8.16 17.62
CA THR A 251 18.68 -7.21 18.50
C THR A 251 18.50 -7.52 19.99
N GLY A 252 18.17 -8.77 20.32
CA GLY A 252 18.07 -9.26 21.69
C GLY A 252 16.67 -9.21 22.31
N LYS A 253 16.59 -9.58 23.60
CA LYS A 253 15.33 -9.87 24.32
C LYS A 253 14.42 -8.64 24.45
N LEU A 254 13.14 -8.81 24.11
CA LEU A 254 12.07 -7.80 24.30
C LEU A 254 12.08 -7.23 25.71
N ASN A 255 12.08 -5.90 25.82
CA ASN A 255 11.93 -5.23 27.11
C ASN A 255 10.45 -4.99 27.39
N LEU A 256 9.84 -5.88 28.18
CA LEU A 256 8.43 -5.81 28.58
C LEU A 256 8.09 -4.56 29.42
N LYS A 257 9.08 -3.85 29.99
CA LYS A 257 8.82 -2.66 30.83
C LYS A 257 8.19 -1.51 30.06
N SER A 258 8.54 -1.32 28.78
CA SER A 258 7.92 -0.26 27.95
C SER A 258 6.44 -0.52 27.68
N TRP A 259 6.04 -1.80 27.64
CA TRP A 259 4.64 -2.19 27.51
C TRP A 259 3.87 -2.01 28.83
N HIS A 260 4.52 -2.23 29.97
CA HIS A 260 3.90 -1.93 31.27
C HIS A 260 3.59 -0.43 31.45
N GLU A 261 4.46 0.48 30.98
CA GLU A 261 4.20 1.92 30.98
C GLU A 261 3.11 2.34 29.98
N SER A 262 2.83 1.48 28.98
CA SER A 262 1.77 1.69 27.98
C SER A 262 0.36 1.49 28.52
N GLY A 263 0.19 0.96 29.74
CA GLY A 263 -1.11 0.86 30.43
C GLY A 263 -1.79 2.20 30.72
N THR A 264 -1.09 3.32 30.48
CA THR A 264 -1.63 4.68 30.54
C THR A 264 -2.35 5.11 29.25
N ILE A 265 -2.16 4.39 28.14
CA ILE A 265 -2.76 4.73 26.84
C ILE A 265 -4.25 4.38 26.88
N GLU A 266 -5.11 5.35 26.57
CA GLU A 266 -6.57 5.21 26.69
C GLU A 266 -7.11 4.01 25.91
N CYS A 267 -6.64 3.81 24.67
CA CYS A 267 -7.11 2.72 23.83
C CYS A 267 -6.77 1.34 24.43
N ILE A 268 -5.54 1.16 24.90
CA ILE A 268 -5.08 -0.08 25.57
C ILE A 268 -5.84 -0.30 26.87
N ARG A 269 -6.05 0.75 27.65
CA ARG A 269 -6.65 0.65 28.99
C ARG A 269 -8.14 0.31 28.96
N SER A 270 -8.87 0.81 27.96
CA SER A 270 -10.34 0.84 28.05
C SER A 270 -11.13 0.74 26.74
N ARG A 271 -10.49 0.76 25.56
CA ARG A 271 -11.20 0.75 24.27
C ARG A 271 -11.04 -0.55 23.49
N ILE A 272 -9.85 -1.15 23.51
CA ILE A 272 -9.58 -2.39 22.78
C ILE A 272 -10.45 -3.52 23.35
N LYS A 273 -11.34 -4.04 22.51
CA LYS A 273 -12.23 -5.17 22.79
C LYS A 273 -11.71 -6.46 22.16
N LEU A 274 -10.98 -6.34 21.04
CA LEU A 274 -10.46 -7.47 20.27
C LEU A 274 -9.00 -7.23 19.90
N LEU A 275 -8.15 -8.21 20.23
CA LEU A 275 -6.75 -8.27 19.84
C LEU A 275 -6.53 -9.54 19.01
N VAL A 276 -6.05 -9.39 17.78
CA VAL A 276 -5.83 -10.50 16.85
C VAL A 276 -4.36 -10.56 16.47
N PHE A 277 -3.78 -11.75 16.56
CA PHE A 277 -2.40 -12.02 16.19
C PHE A 277 -2.33 -12.82 14.89
N HIS A 278 -1.46 -12.41 13.98
CA HIS A 278 -1.20 -13.07 12.69
C HIS A 278 0.28 -13.43 12.56
N ASP A 279 0.57 -14.58 11.96
CA ASP A 279 1.94 -15.06 11.63
C ASP A 279 2.89 -15.25 12.84
N PHE A 280 2.35 -15.68 14.00
CA PHE A 280 3.10 -16.07 15.20
C PHE A 280 3.32 -17.58 15.32
#